data_AF-A0A965P746-F1
#
_entry.id   AF-A0A965P746-F1
#
_cell.length_a   1.000
_cell.length_b   1.000
_cell.length_c   1.000
_cell.angle_alpha   90.00
_cell.angle_beta   90.00
_cell.angle_gamma   90.00
#
_symmetry.space_group_name_H-M   'P 1'
#
loop_
_entity.id
_entity.type
_entity.pdbx_description
1 polymer ?
#
loop_
_entity_poly.entity_id
_entity_poly.type
_entity_poly.pdbx_seq_one_letter_code
_entity_poly.pdbx_strand_id
1 'polypeptide(L)'
;MPVPCFLQVQKPPRRVVHACCTVSACGREVTVGDAPAGMLPHLRSRLRAEVGPRAVAAGRAFDEFVDAVCRCWNAEHWTKLARSQPESEMAAVKDAKVLIAKVREDVEFMWGDSPELKQLYGDVGTEAVEAFARLWFESMSNRTWMRAACREARKT
;
A
#
# COMPACT_ATOMS: atom_id res chain seq x y z
N MET A 1 17.57 -58.09 -23.44
CA MET A 1 17.89 -57.25 -24.62
C MET A 1 16.74 -56.24 -24.82
N PRO A 2 17.03 -55.03 -25.32
CA PRO A 2 16.44 -53.78 -24.83
C PRO A 2 15.09 -53.38 -25.45
N VAL A 3 14.36 -52.56 -24.70
CA VAL A 3 13.14 -51.85 -25.08
C VAL A 3 13.50 -50.63 -25.93
N PRO A 4 12.85 -50.38 -27.08
CA PRO A 4 12.83 -49.07 -27.69
C PRO A 4 11.54 -48.33 -27.34
N CYS A 5 11.73 -47.29 -26.54
CA CYS A 5 10.76 -46.26 -26.23
C CYS A 5 10.87 -45.18 -27.32
N PHE A 6 9.82 -44.90 -28.09
CA PHE A 6 9.70 -43.65 -28.85
C PHE A 6 8.26 -43.18 -28.87
N LEU A 7 8.00 -42.22 -27.96
CA LEU A 7 6.80 -41.39 -27.97
C LEU A 7 6.78 -40.50 -29.22
N GLN A 8 5.67 -40.55 -29.95
CA GLN A 8 5.24 -39.48 -30.83
C GLN A 8 4.71 -38.31 -30.01
N VAL A 9 5.19 -37.09 -30.29
CA VAL A 9 4.54 -35.85 -29.84
C VAL A 9 4.33 -34.94 -31.04
N GLN A 10 3.06 -34.64 -31.30
CA GLN A 10 2.60 -33.75 -32.36
C GLN A 10 2.88 -32.28 -32.01
N LYS A 11 3.14 -31.47 -33.04
CA LYS A 11 3.21 -29.99 -33.01
C LYS A 11 1.80 -29.42 -33.25
N PRO A 12 1.38 -28.29 -32.65
CA PRO A 12 1.32 -27.03 -33.43
C PRO A 12 1.52 -25.75 -32.54
N PRO A 13 1.18 -24.49 -32.92
CA PRO A 13 2.18 -23.48 -33.29
C PRO A 13 2.16 -22.13 -32.52
N ARG A 14 3.31 -21.44 -32.56
CA ARG A 14 3.61 -19.98 -32.55
C ARG A 14 2.74 -18.99 -31.74
N ARG A 15 3.37 -18.33 -30.75
CA ARG A 15 3.28 -16.87 -30.48
C ARG A 15 4.69 -16.35 -30.10
N VAL A 16 5.34 -15.61 -30.99
CA VAL A 16 5.49 -14.13 -31.06
C VAL A 16 6.34 -13.52 -29.92
N VAL A 17 7.63 -13.35 -30.24
CA VAL A 17 8.58 -12.22 -30.06
C VAL A 17 8.45 -11.24 -28.88
N HIS A 18 9.47 -11.18 -28.00
CA HIS A 18 10.44 -10.08 -27.81
C HIS A 18 11.38 -10.43 -26.64
N ALA A 19 12.64 -10.83 -26.89
CA ALA A 19 13.84 -9.96 -26.97
C ALA A 19 14.00 -9.08 -25.72
N CYS A 20 14.71 -9.57 -24.71
CA CYS A 20 16.17 -9.48 -24.52
C CYS A 20 16.61 -8.12 -23.97
N CYS A 21 17.14 -8.18 -22.76
CA CYS A 21 17.63 -7.09 -21.93
C CYS A 21 18.64 -6.20 -22.66
N THR A 22 18.44 -4.89 -22.61
CA THR A 22 19.52 -3.90 -22.73
C THR A 22 19.74 -3.22 -21.40
N VAL A 23 20.89 -3.51 -20.82
CA VAL A 23 21.46 -2.82 -19.66
C VAL A 23 22.14 -1.55 -20.17
N SER A 24 21.67 -0.37 -19.76
CA SER A 24 22.39 0.91 -19.77
C SER A 24 21.45 1.96 -19.15
N ALA A 25 21.80 2.87 -18.24
CA ALA A 25 23.09 3.30 -17.74
C ALA A 25 22.90 3.87 -16.31
N CYS A 26 23.98 3.84 -15.52
CA CYS A 26 24.11 4.59 -14.29
C CYS A 26 23.99 6.10 -14.58
N GLY A 27 22.97 6.72 -13.98
CA GLY A 27 22.74 8.15 -14.01
C GLY A 27 21.55 8.46 -13.12
N ARG A 28 21.70 8.22 -11.81
CA ARG A 28 20.62 8.46 -10.84
C ARG A 28 20.58 9.94 -10.48
N GLU A 29 20.21 10.77 -11.45
CA GLU A 29 19.56 12.04 -11.12
C GLU A 29 18.19 11.67 -10.56
N VAL A 30 18.11 11.62 -9.22
CA VAL A 30 16.82 11.60 -8.54
C VAL A 30 16.28 13.02 -8.67
N THR A 31 15.71 13.33 -9.83
CA THR A 31 14.79 14.46 -9.92
C THR A 31 13.72 14.20 -8.87
N VAL A 32 13.53 15.15 -7.95
CA VAL A 32 12.35 15.23 -7.09
C VAL A 32 11.17 15.55 -8.02
N GLY A 33 10.84 14.60 -8.88
CA GLY A 33 9.72 14.71 -9.80
C GLY A 33 8.45 14.71 -8.97
N ASP A 34 7.53 15.59 -9.33
CA ASP A 34 6.17 15.52 -8.84
C ASP A 34 5.71 14.06 -8.81
N ALA A 35 5.14 13.66 -7.67
CA ALA A 35 4.52 12.35 -7.58
C ALA A 35 3.55 12.21 -8.77
N PRO A 36 3.63 11.13 -9.57
CA PRO A 36 2.65 10.90 -10.62
C PRO A 36 1.25 11.03 -10.02
N ALA A 37 0.42 11.91 -10.58
CA ALA A 37 -0.95 12.10 -10.10
C ALA A 37 -1.72 10.77 -10.19
N GLY A 38 -2.65 10.54 -9.25
CA GLY A 38 -3.50 9.34 -9.26
C GLY A 38 -2.96 8.15 -8.45
N MET A 39 -1.90 8.34 -7.64
CA MET A 39 -1.39 7.27 -6.77
C MET A 39 -2.29 7.05 -5.55
N LEU A 40 -2.90 8.12 -5.03
CA LEU A 40 -3.82 8.03 -3.89
C LEU A 40 -5.09 7.21 -4.21
N PRO A 41 -5.79 7.39 -5.36
CA PRO A 41 -6.86 6.48 -5.79
C PRO A 41 -6.43 5.01 -5.90
N HIS A 42 -5.23 4.73 -6.39
CA HIS A 42 -4.71 3.35 -6.48
C HIS A 42 -4.48 2.76 -5.09
N LEU A 43 -3.95 3.55 -4.15
CA LEU A 43 -3.76 3.13 -2.77
C LEU A 43 -5.08 2.78 -2.09
N ARG A 44 -6.09 3.64 -2.24
CA ARG A 44 -7.45 3.39 -1.73
C ARG A 44 -8.04 2.09 -2.29
N SER A 45 -7.94 1.90 -3.61
CA SER A 45 -8.44 0.68 -4.27
C SER A 45 -7.72 -0.58 -3.77
N ARG A 46 -6.40 -0.53 -3.63
CA ARG A 46 -5.61 -1.64 -3.09
C ARG A 46 -5.98 -1.98 -1.65
N LEU A 47 -6.10 -0.97 -0.78
CA LEU A 47 -6.47 -1.19 0.63
C LEU A 47 -7.90 -1.71 0.78
N ARG A 48 -8.84 -1.27 -0.07
CA ARG A 48 -10.18 -1.86 -0.10
C ARG A 48 -10.16 -3.34 -0.46
N ALA A 49 -9.35 -3.74 -1.44
CA ALA A 49 -9.22 -5.15 -1.81
C ALA A 49 -8.60 -5.98 -0.68
N GLU A 50 -7.64 -5.41 0.05
CA GLU A 50 -6.95 -6.08 1.17
C GLU A 50 -7.84 -6.23 2.42
N VAL A 51 -8.58 -5.17 2.78
CA VAL A 51 -9.47 -5.16 3.96
C VAL A 51 -10.80 -5.87 3.67
N GLY A 52 -11.25 -5.85 2.41
CA GLY A 52 -12.37 -6.65 1.93
C GLY A 52 -13.73 -5.96 2.02
N PRO A 53 -14.84 -6.74 2.13
CA PRO A 53 -16.21 -6.25 1.93
C PRO A 53 -16.61 -5.09 2.85
N ARG A 54 -16.08 -5.06 4.08
CA ARG A 54 -16.36 -3.99 5.05
C ARG A 54 -15.81 -2.64 4.58
N ALA A 55 -14.62 -2.61 4.00
CA ALA A 55 -14.05 -1.40 3.39
C ALA A 55 -14.80 -0.97 2.11
N VAL A 56 -15.40 -1.92 1.38
CA VAL A 56 -16.25 -1.61 0.23
C VAL A 56 -17.57 -0.98 0.69
N ALA A 57 -18.22 -1.56 1.71
CA ALA A 57 -19.46 -1.05 2.29
C ALA A 57 -19.28 0.36 2.89
N ALA A 58 -18.11 0.62 3.49
CA ALA A 58 -17.70 1.91 3.99
C ALA A 58 -17.64 3.03 2.94
N GLY A 59 -17.53 2.68 1.65
CA GLY A 59 -17.60 3.63 0.54
C GLY A 59 -16.61 4.78 0.66
N ARG A 60 -17.12 6.02 0.60
CA ARG A 60 -16.32 7.26 0.63
C ARG A 60 -15.66 7.50 1.99
N ALA A 61 -16.28 7.09 3.09
CA ALA A 61 -15.71 7.28 4.42
C ALA A 61 -14.39 6.51 4.59
N PHE A 62 -14.26 5.34 3.96
CA PHE A 62 -12.98 4.62 3.91
C PHE A 62 -11.90 5.36 3.11
N ASP A 63 -12.26 5.99 1.99
CA ASP A 63 -11.29 6.75 1.19
C ASP A 63 -10.70 7.90 1.99
N GLU A 64 -11.57 8.66 2.64
CA GLU A 64 -11.11 9.80 3.42
C GLU A 64 -10.39 9.37 4.71
N PHE A 65 -10.70 8.19 5.26
CA PHE A 65 -9.89 7.55 6.29
C PHE A 65 -8.47 7.29 5.80
N VAL A 66 -8.33 6.66 4.64
CA VAL A 66 -7.02 6.38 4.02
C VAL A 66 -6.26 7.68 3.75
N ASP A 67 -6.94 8.74 3.36
CA ASP A 67 -6.33 10.06 3.18
C ASP A 67 -5.82 10.63 4.50
N ALA A 68 -6.61 10.56 5.58
CA ALA A 68 -6.20 10.98 6.90
C ALA A 68 -4.99 10.18 7.42
N VAL A 69 -4.98 8.85 7.20
CA VAL A 69 -3.81 8.01 7.46
C VAL A 69 -2.60 8.53 6.67
N CYS A 70 -2.76 8.79 5.37
CA CYS A 70 -1.69 9.30 4.51
C CYS A 70 -1.13 10.65 4.99
N ARG A 71 -1.99 11.57 5.43
CA ARG A 71 -1.58 12.87 5.99
C ARG A 71 -0.79 12.70 7.27
N CYS A 72 -1.27 11.85 8.19
CA CYS A 72 -0.63 11.55 9.47
C CYS A 72 0.63 10.66 9.36
N TRP A 73 0.82 9.94 8.25
CA TRP A 73 1.90 8.97 8.10
C TRP A 73 3.29 9.61 8.06
N ASN A 74 4.10 9.42 9.11
CA ASN A 74 5.50 9.87 9.11
C ASN A 74 6.41 8.90 8.34
N ALA A 75 6.49 9.10 7.02
CA ALA A 75 7.27 8.25 6.12
C ALA A 75 8.74 8.07 6.55
N GLU A 76 9.39 9.07 7.14
CA GLU A 76 10.78 8.96 7.59
C GLU A 76 10.90 8.04 8.80
N HIS A 77 10.05 8.26 9.81
CA HIS A 77 9.97 7.43 11.01
C HIS A 77 9.71 5.96 10.66
N TRP A 78 8.68 5.69 9.86
CA TRP A 78 8.32 4.34 9.43
C TRP A 78 9.38 3.70 8.53
N THR A 79 10.18 4.49 7.79
CA THR A 79 11.33 3.96 7.05
C THR A 79 12.46 3.56 7.97
N LYS A 80 12.73 4.34 9.03
CA LYS A 80 13.74 4.02 10.04
C LYS A 80 13.35 2.72 10.75
N LEU A 81 12.11 2.61 11.23
CA LEU A 81 11.59 1.38 11.85
C LEU A 81 11.74 0.17 10.94
N ALA A 82 11.41 0.29 9.66
CA ALA A 82 11.51 -0.81 8.70
C ALA A 82 12.94 -1.26 8.38
N ARG A 83 13.96 -0.53 8.83
CA ARG A 83 15.38 -0.89 8.68
C ARG A 83 15.97 -1.51 9.95
N SER A 84 15.34 -1.31 11.11
CA SER A 84 15.89 -1.65 12.43
C SER A 84 15.51 -3.06 12.94
N GLN A 85 15.36 -4.05 12.05
CA GLN A 85 14.93 -5.41 12.44
C GLN A 85 15.86 -6.04 13.50
N PRO A 86 15.36 -6.86 14.46
CA PRO A 86 13.97 -7.30 14.67
C PRO A 86 13.20 -6.64 15.83
N GLU A 87 13.82 -5.81 16.69
CA GLU A 87 13.13 -5.11 17.80
C GLU A 87 12.06 -4.09 17.33
N SER A 88 11.99 -3.87 16.02
CA SER A 88 11.10 -2.93 15.34
C SER A 88 9.62 -3.33 15.29
N GLU A 89 9.26 -4.60 15.48
CA GLU A 89 7.87 -5.05 15.30
C GLU A 89 6.95 -4.58 16.45
N MET A 90 7.40 -4.73 17.70
CA MET A 90 6.66 -4.20 18.86
C MET A 90 6.56 -2.66 18.83
N ALA A 91 7.63 -1.99 18.39
CA ALA A 91 7.63 -0.54 18.21
C ALA A 91 6.64 -0.11 17.11
N ALA A 92 6.59 -0.81 15.98
CA ALA A 92 5.64 -0.56 14.91
C ALA A 92 4.19 -0.72 15.36
N VAL A 93 3.88 -1.73 16.18
CA VAL A 93 2.53 -1.92 16.74
C VAL A 93 2.14 -0.77 17.68
N LYS A 94 3.05 -0.33 18.55
CA LYS A 94 2.79 0.80 19.45
C LYS A 94 2.53 2.08 18.66
N ASP A 95 3.36 2.35 17.65
CA ASP A 95 3.23 3.55 16.83
C ASP A 95 1.99 3.51 15.92
N ALA A 96 1.57 2.31 15.49
CA ALA A 96 0.31 2.13 14.76
C ALA A 96 -0.90 2.51 15.62
N LYS A 97 -0.91 2.19 16.92
CA LYS A 97 -1.98 2.60 17.85
C LYS A 97 -2.06 4.12 17.99
N VAL A 98 -0.91 4.78 18.11
CA VAL A 98 -0.85 6.25 18.18
C VAL A 98 -1.36 6.86 16.88
N LEU A 99 -1.00 6.28 15.73
CA LEU A 99 -1.49 6.71 14.43
C LEU A 99 -3.01 6.55 14.31
N ILE A 100 -3.58 5.41 14.72
CA ILE A 100 -5.03 5.19 14.70
C ILE A 100 -5.74 6.25 15.54
N ALA A 101 -5.24 6.53 16.75
CA ALA A 101 -5.82 7.56 17.62
C ALA A 101 -5.79 8.94 16.96
N LYS A 102 -4.66 9.33 16.36
CA LYS A 102 -4.52 10.61 15.67
C LYS A 102 -5.41 10.72 14.43
N VAL A 103 -5.49 9.67 13.63
CA VAL A 103 -6.37 9.64 12.44
C VAL A 103 -7.82 9.77 12.86
N ARG A 104 -8.20 9.13 13.97
CA ARG A 104 -9.54 9.27 14.53
C ARG A 104 -9.83 10.73 14.92
N GLU A 105 -8.93 11.40 15.63
CA GLU A 105 -9.08 12.82 16.00
C GLU A 105 -9.22 13.72 14.75
N ASP A 106 -8.36 13.55 13.75
CA ASP A 106 -8.38 14.32 12.51
C ASP A 106 -9.73 14.19 11.80
N VAL A 107 -10.30 12.99 11.80
CA VAL A 107 -11.55 12.77 11.09
C VAL A 107 -12.79 13.12 11.92
N GLU A 108 -12.78 12.89 13.23
CA GLU A 108 -13.81 13.44 14.13
C GLU A 108 -13.87 14.98 13.99
N PHE A 109 -12.72 15.64 13.81
CA PHE A 109 -12.66 17.06 13.50
C PHE A 109 -13.29 17.42 12.15
N MET A 110 -13.05 16.63 11.09
CA MET A 110 -13.59 16.93 9.75
C MET A 110 -15.09 16.63 9.59
N TRP A 111 -15.62 15.57 10.22
CA TRP A 111 -17.01 15.14 10.02
C TRP A 111 -17.92 15.34 11.24
N GLY A 112 -17.39 15.90 12.32
CA GLY A 112 -18.13 16.13 13.54
C GLY A 112 -18.56 14.82 14.21
N ASP A 113 -19.67 14.88 14.95
CA ASP A 113 -20.05 13.85 15.91
C ASP A 113 -20.91 12.71 15.32
N SER A 114 -20.72 12.38 14.04
CA SER A 114 -21.53 11.38 13.36
C SER A 114 -21.34 9.96 13.95
N PRO A 115 -22.39 9.33 14.51
CA PRO A 115 -22.29 8.02 15.14
C PRO A 115 -21.99 6.90 14.14
N GLU A 116 -22.47 7.03 12.91
CA GLU A 116 -22.27 6.06 11.81
C GLU A 116 -20.79 5.99 11.44
N LEU A 117 -20.12 7.15 11.38
CA LEU A 117 -18.70 7.22 11.11
C LEU A 117 -17.90 6.61 12.26
N LYS A 118 -18.22 6.96 13.51
CA LYS A 118 -17.57 6.37 14.70
C LYS A 118 -17.66 4.83 14.73
N GLN A 119 -18.80 4.27 14.34
CA GLN A 119 -18.96 2.83 14.23
C GLN A 119 -18.07 2.25 13.12
N LEU A 120 -18.06 2.89 11.95
CA LEU A 120 -17.18 2.52 10.84
C LEU A 120 -15.68 2.55 11.22
N TYR A 121 -15.26 3.53 12.02
CA TYR A 121 -13.90 3.63 12.58
C TYR A 121 -13.56 2.42 13.45
N GLY A 122 -14.47 2.08 14.38
CA GLY A 122 -14.30 0.92 15.25
C GLY A 122 -14.19 -0.38 14.46
N ASP A 123 -14.98 -0.51 13.40
CA ASP A 123 -15.13 -1.76 12.66
C ASP A 123 -14.02 -1.99 11.61
N VAL A 124 -13.50 -0.92 10.99
CA VAL A 124 -12.60 -1.03 9.81
C VAL A 124 -11.30 -0.24 9.97
N GLY A 125 -11.24 0.75 10.87
CA GLY A 125 -10.09 1.65 10.99
C GLY A 125 -8.80 0.95 11.39
N THR A 126 -8.87 0.03 12.35
CA THR A 126 -7.71 -0.78 12.78
C THR A 126 -7.20 -1.67 11.64
N GLU A 127 -8.11 -2.41 10.99
CA GLU A 127 -7.76 -3.30 9.86
C GLU A 127 -7.13 -2.52 8.71
N ALA A 128 -7.62 -1.31 8.44
CA ALA A 128 -7.08 -0.43 7.41
C ALA A 128 -5.65 0.05 7.72
N VAL A 129 -5.37 0.46 8.96
CA VAL A 129 -4.02 0.88 9.36
C VAL A 129 -3.06 -0.30 9.39
N GLU A 130 -3.50 -1.48 9.82
CA GLU A 130 -2.71 -2.71 9.77
C GLU A 130 -2.37 -3.11 8.34
N ALA A 131 -3.35 -3.06 7.42
CA ALA A 131 -3.13 -3.31 6.00
C ALA A 131 -2.15 -2.28 5.40
N PHE A 132 -2.30 -1.01 5.76
CA PHE A 132 -1.39 0.06 5.35
C PHE A 132 0.05 -0.20 5.83
N ALA A 133 0.22 -0.52 7.11
CA ALA A 133 1.52 -0.83 7.69
C ALA A 133 2.13 -2.06 7.03
N ARG A 134 1.37 -3.16 6.89
CA ARG A 134 1.85 -4.37 6.21
C ARG A 134 2.37 -4.07 4.81
N LEU A 135 1.61 -3.31 4.02
CA LEU A 135 2.00 -2.90 2.68
C LEU A 135 3.30 -2.08 2.68
N TRP A 136 3.49 -1.22 3.69
CA TRP A 136 4.71 -0.44 3.88
C TRP A 136 5.93 -1.31 4.22
N PHE A 137 5.78 -2.31 5.09
CA PHE A 137 6.90 -3.16 5.50
C PHE A 137 7.22 -4.28 4.49
N GLU A 138 6.30 -4.61 3.58
CA GLU A 138 6.44 -5.69 2.60
C GLU A 138 7.63 -5.49 1.64
N SER A 139 7.82 -4.28 1.09
CA SER A 139 8.91 -4.06 0.12
C SER A 139 9.39 -2.60 0.02
N MET A 140 10.61 -2.42 -0.51
CA MET A 140 11.13 -1.07 -0.82
C MET A 140 10.33 -0.36 -1.92
N SER A 141 9.83 -1.13 -2.89
CA SER A 141 9.00 -0.61 -3.99
C SER A 141 7.67 -0.07 -3.45
N ASN A 142 7.00 -0.80 -2.58
CA ASN A 142 5.75 -0.37 -1.95
C ASN A 142 5.94 0.93 -1.18
N ARG A 143 7.01 1.05 -0.37
CA ARG A 143 7.32 2.30 0.35
C ARG A 143 7.47 3.50 -0.59
N THR A 144 8.12 3.31 -1.73
CA THR A 144 8.34 4.40 -2.70
C THR A 144 7.03 4.87 -3.30
N TRP A 145 6.17 3.93 -3.69
CA TRP A 145 4.84 4.22 -4.22
C TRP A 145 3.90 4.82 -3.16
N MET A 146 3.89 4.30 -1.93
CA MET A 146 3.10 4.84 -0.83
C MET A 146 3.52 6.26 -0.46
N ARG A 147 4.82 6.59 -0.50
CA ARG A 147 5.28 7.98 -0.31
C ARG A 147 4.72 8.93 -1.38
N ALA A 148 4.54 8.47 -2.61
CA ALA A 148 3.91 9.27 -3.66
C ALA A 148 2.44 9.55 -3.30
N ALA A 149 1.67 8.53 -2.91
CA ALA A 149 0.30 8.67 -2.45
C ALA A 149 0.17 9.57 -1.20
N CYS A 150 1.05 9.41 -0.19
CA CYS A 150 1.06 10.27 1.00
C CYS A 150 1.32 11.74 0.65
N ARG A 151 2.19 12.02 -0.31
CA ARG A 151 2.46 13.39 -0.77
C ARG A 151 1.26 13.98 -1.50
N GLU A 152 0.58 13.17 -2.31
CA GLU A 152 -0.66 13.58 -2.99
C GLU A 152 -1.76 13.94 -1.99
N ALA A 153 -2.00 13.10 -0.96
CA ALA A 153 -3.00 13.34 0.08
C ALA A 153 -2.74 14.58 0.95
N ARG A 154 -1.50 15.09 1.00
CA ARG A 154 -1.16 16.32 1.74
C ARG A 154 -1.38 17.59 0.93
N LYS A 155 -1.58 17.47 -0.39
CA LYS A 155 -1.93 18.60 -1.26
C LYS A 155 -3.44 18.87 -1.27
N THR A 156 -4.25 17.93 -0.78
CA THR A 156 -5.71 17.97 -0.71
C THR A 156 -6.21 18.37 0.67
#